data_AF-L8F0X5-F1
#
_entry.id   AF-L8F0X5-F1
#
_cell.length_a   1.000
_cell.length_b   1.000
_cell.length_c   1.000
_cell.angle_alpha   90.00
_cell.angle_beta   90.00
_cell.angle_gamma   90.00
#
_symmetry.space_group_name_H-M   'P 1'
#
loop_
_entity.id
_entity.type
_entity.pdbx_description
1 polymer ?
#
loop_
_entity_poly.entity_id
_entity_poly.type
_entity_poly.pdbx_seq_one_letter_code
_entity_poly.pdbx_strand_id
1 'polypeptide(L)' 'MSTVTSLASKKWHYVLTLQFPAPGGGIGNNTRHGTFNLPPEWTRDDVLRRLLEEAAQQDPMLRGANILFFSLEPNGL' A
#
# COMPACT_ATOMS: atom_id res chain seq x y z
N MET A 1 -32.64 -9.01 18.54
CA MET A 1 -31.22 -9.03 18.95
C MET A 1 -30.40 -9.38 17.71
N SER A 2 -29.81 -8.39 17.06
CA SER A 2 -28.98 -8.60 15.86
C SER A 2 -27.53 -8.75 16.29
N THR A 3 -26.95 -9.91 16.01
CA THR A 3 -25.56 -10.25 16.29
C THR A 3 -24.65 -9.37 15.43
N VAL A 4 -24.04 -8.34 16.03
CA VAL A 4 -22.94 -7.61 15.41
C VAL A 4 -21.73 -8.51 15.47
N THR A 5 -21.51 -9.29 14.42
CA THR A 5 -20.25 -10.02 14.23
C THR A 5 -19.15 -8.97 14.12
N SER A 6 -18.37 -8.79 15.19
CA SER A 6 -17.11 -8.07 15.13
C SER A 6 -16.20 -8.82 14.15
N LEU A 7 -16.16 -8.34 12.90
CA LEU A 7 -15.18 -8.79 11.93
C LEU A 7 -13.84 -8.28 12.44
N ALA A 8 -13.13 -9.11 13.20
CA ALA A 8 -11.74 -8.85 13.53
C ALA A 8 -11.03 -8.46 12.23
N SER A 9 -10.47 -7.24 12.16
CA SER A 9 -9.86 -6.74 10.92
C SER A 9 -8.75 -7.72 10.54
N LYS A 10 -8.89 -8.43 9.42
CA LYS A 10 -7.82 -9.29 8.93
C LYS A 10 -6.63 -8.39 8.64
N LYS A 11 -5.50 -8.65 9.30
CA LYS A 11 -4.23 -8.01 8.97
C LYS A 11 -3.74 -8.60 7.65
N TRP A 12 -3.41 -7.72 6.72
CA TRP A 12 -2.75 -8.05 5.47
C TRP A 12 -1.32 -7.53 5.52
N HIS A 13 -0.40 -8.20 4.83
CA HIS A 13 0.95 -7.71 4.61
C HIS A 13 1.04 -7.20 3.18
N TYR A 14 1.68 -6.05 2.99
CA TYR A 14 1.93 -5.48 1.66
C TYR A 14 3.42 -5.33 1.38
N VAL A 15 3.76 -5.42 0.11
CA VAL A 15 5.06 -4.98 -0.44
C VAL A 15 4.76 -4.15 -1.68
N LEU A 16 5.32 -2.94 -1.77
CA LEU A 16 5.12 -1.99 -2.84
C LEU A 16 6.49 -1.44 -3.28
N THR A 17 6.84 -1.63 -4.54
CA THR A 17 8.05 -1.04 -5.12
C THR A 17 7.67 0.02 -6.13
N LEU A 18 8.15 1.24 -5.91
CA LEU A 18 7.91 2.40 -6.75
C LEU A 18 9.19 2.82 -7.47
N GLN A 19 9.03 3.40 -8.65
CA GLN A 19 10.10 3.97 -9.44
C GLN A 19 9.78 5.42 -9.80
N PHE A 20 10.74 6.32 -9.61
CA PHE A 20 10.55 7.75 -9.81
C PHE A 20 11.81 8.40 -10.42
N PRO A 21 11.67 9.52 -11.15
CA PRO A 21 12.82 10.30 -11.59
C PRO A 21 13.57 10.92 -10.40
N ALA A 22 14.89 10.72 -10.33
CA ALA A 22 15.70 11.28 -9.25
C ALA A 22 16.12 12.74 -9.55
N PRO A 23 16.34 13.59 -8.52
CA PRO A 23 16.82 14.95 -8.71
C PRO A 23 18.28 14.87 -9.15
N GLY A 24 18.64 15.61 -10.20
CA GLY A 24 19.97 15.51 -10.81
C GLY A 24 20.08 14.45 -11.91
N GLY A 25 18.97 13.78 -12.26
CA GLY A 25 18.91 12.80 -13.33
C GLY A 25 18.98 11.36 -12.85
N GLY A 26 18.63 10.43 -13.74
CA GLY A 26 18.54 9.01 -13.42
C GLY A 26 17.19 8.59 -12.82
N ILE A 27 17.16 7.35 -12.33
CA ILE A 27 15.95 6.68 -11.87
C ILE A 27 16.16 6.16 -10.45
N GLY A 28 15.30 6.58 -9.52
CA GLY A 28 15.23 6.10 -8.16
C GLY A 28 14.20 4.98 -8.01
N ASN A 29 14.48 4.04 -7.10
CA ASN A 29 13.55 3.00 -6.68
C ASN A 29 13.29 3.12 -5.17
N ASN A 30 12.06 2.87 -4.73
CA ASN A 30 11.66 2.89 -3.32
C ASN A 30 10.78 1.68 -3.03
N THR A 31 11.27 0.76 -2.19
CA THR A 31 10.51 -0.41 -1.73
C THR A 31 9.96 -0.14 -0.34
N ARG A 32 8.66 -0.35 -0.19
CA ARG A 32 7.89 -0.19 1.05
C ARG A 32 7.21 -1.50 1.38
N HIS A 33 7.11 -1.81 2.66
CA HIS A 33 6.35 -2.95 3.13
C HIS A 33 5.76 -2.65 4.49
N GLY A 34 4.73 -3.39 4.86
CA GLY A 34 4.06 -3.19 6.14
C GLY A 34 2.80 -4.01 6.26
N THR A 35 2.03 -3.72 7.30
CA THR A 35 0.72 -4.33 7.49
C THR A 35 -0.39 -3.33 7.26
N PHE A 36 -1.51 -3.82 6.74
CA PHE A 36 -2.70 -3.04 6.46
C PHE A 36 -3.91 -3.76 7.07
N ASN A 37 -4.71 -3.03 7.85
CA ASN A 37 -6.01 -3.54 8.32
C ASN A 37 -7.03 -3.24 7.23
N LEU A 38 -7.52 -4.27 6.55
CA LEU A 38 -8.43 -4.09 5.41
C LEU A 38 -9.86 -3.80 5.91
N PRO A 39 -10.45 -2.64 5.57
CA PRO A 39 -11.88 -2.42 5.80
C PRO A 39 -12.74 -3.39 4.96
N PRO A 40 -13.94 -3.80 5.43
CA PRO A 40 -14.75 -4.82 4.75
C PRO A 40 -15.08 -4.55 3.28
N GLU A 41 -15.25 -3.28 2.91
CA GLU A 41 -15.63 -2.87 1.55
C GLU A 41 -14.44 -2.52 0.65
N TRP A 42 -13.22 -2.58 1.19
CA TRP A 42 -12.03 -2.18 0.43
C TRP A 42 -11.56 -3.32 -0.48
N THR A 43 -11.34 -2.96 -1.73
CA THR A 43 -10.70 -3.82 -2.71
C THR A 43 -9.17 -3.73 -2.61
N ARG A 44 -8.48 -4.63 -3.31
CA ARG A 44 -7.03 -4.54 -3.49
C ARG A 44 -6.59 -3.22 -4.14
N ASP A 45 -7.43 -2.65 -5.01
CA ASP A 45 -7.18 -1.36 -5.67
C ASP A 45 -7.30 -0.19 -4.69
N ASP A 46 -8.29 -0.21 -3.78
CA ASP A 46 -8.43 0.80 -2.72
C ASP A 46 -7.19 0.85 -1.82
N VAL A 47 -6.66 -0.32 -1.45
CA VAL A 47 -5.42 -0.42 -0.67
C VAL A 47 -4.24 0.14 -1.45
N LEU A 48 -4.09 -0.22 -2.73
CA LEU A 48 -3.00 0.30 -3.57
C LEU A 48 -3.04 1.83 -3.64
N ARG A 49 -4.20 2.41 -3.95
CA ARG A 49 -4.38 3.88 -3.99
C ARG A 49 -4.04 4.52 -2.66
N ARG A 50 -4.50 3.94 -1.55
CA ARG A 50 -4.19 4.44 -0.20
C ARG A 50 -2.69 4.41 0.09
N LEU A 51 -1.99 3.33 -0.26
CA LEU A 51 -0.54 3.21 -0.06
C LEU A 51 0.24 4.19 -0.92
N LEU A 52 -0.21 4.47 -2.16
CA LEU A 52 0.39 5.48 -3.02
C LEU A 52 0.23 6.90 -2.45
N GLU A 53 -0.95 7.22 -1.92
CA GLU A 53 -1.20 8.49 -1.23
C GLU A 53 -0.29 8.65 -0.02
N GLU A 54 -0.19 7.62 0.83
CA GLU A 54 0.70 7.63 2.00
C GLU A 54 2.17 7.77 1.60
N ALA A 55 2.61 7.06 0.56
CA ALA A 55 3.97 7.19 0.03
C ALA A 55 4.24 8.63 -0.44
N ALA A 56 3.32 9.23 -1.18
CA ALA A 56 3.42 10.61 -1.67
C ALA A 56 3.30 11.69 -0.58
N GLN A 57 2.64 11.40 0.54
CA GLN A 57 2.58 12.27 1.72
C GLN A 57 3.90 12.25 2.49
N GLN A 58 4.51 11.07 2.64
CA GLN A 58 5.77 10.89 3.35
C GLN A 58 6.98 11.35 2.53
N ASP A 59 6.93 11.12 1.22
CA ASP A 59 7.95 11.56 0.28
C ASP A 59 7.28 12.14 -0.98
N PRO A 60 7.21 13.48 -1.10
CA PRO A 60 6.59 14.14 -2.26
C PRO A 60 7.19 13.75 -3.61
N MET A 61 8.41 13.22 -3.66
CA MET A 61 9.01 12.74 -4.91
C MET A 61 8.34 11.48 -5.47
N LEU A 62 7.64 10.73 -4.63
CA LEU A 62 6.91 9.53 -5.05
C LEU A 62 5.56 9.86 -5.70
N ARG A 63 5.18 11.14 -5.78
CA ARG A 63 3.98 11.57 -6.53
C ARG A 63 4.14 11.25 -8.01
N GLY A 64 3.23 10.42 -8.53
CA GLY A 64 3.28 9.99 -9.93
C GLY A 64 4.37 8.96 -10.22
N ALA A 65 4.94 8.32 -9.19
CA ALA A 65 5.87 7.21 -9.39
C ALA A 65 5.19 6.02 -10.10
N ASN A 66 5.97 5.30 -10.91
CA ASN A 66 5.55 4.05 -11.54
C ASN A 66 5.55 2.92 -10.51
N ILE A 67 4.52 2.07 -10.54
CA ILE A 67 4.50 0.85 -9.74
C ILE A 67 5.31 -0.22 -10.48
N LEU A 68 6.40 -0.68 -9.88
CA LEU A 68 7.18 -1.81 -10.40
C LEU A 68 6.70 -3.14 -9.85
N PHE A 69 6.25 -3.14 -8.59
CA PHE A 69 5.78 -4.35 -7.91
C PHE A 69 4.74 -3.99 -6.86
N PHE A 70 3.72 -4.83 -6.73
CA PHE A 70 2.74 -4.73 -5.65
C PHE A 70 2.23 -6.11 -5.24
N SER A 71 2.46 -6.49 -3.98
CA SER A 71 1.78 -7.61 -3.32
C SER A 71 0.95 -7.15 -2.13
N LEU A 72 -0.17 -7.86 -1.92
CA LEU A 72 -1.06 -7.73 -0.79
C LEU A 72 -1.59 -9.12 -0.48
N GLU A 73 -1.21 -9.66 0.68
CA GLU A 73 -1.46 -11.04 1.08
C GLU A 73 -1.96 -11.12 2.54
N PRO A 74 -2.76 -12.13 2.92
CA PRO A 74 -3.14 -12.32 4.32
C PRO A 74 -1.89 -12.44 5.21
N ASN A 75 -1.85 -11.74 6.35
CA ASN A 75 -0.70 -11.75 7.27
C ASN A 75 -0.79 -12.93 8.26
N GLY A 76 -0.86 -14.14 7.71
CA GLY A 76 -0.79 -15.41 8.46
C GLY A 76 0.51 -16.16 8.13
N LEU A 77 0.91 -17.07 9.01
CA LEU A 77 2.00 -18.03 8.80
C LEU A 77 1.42 -19.42 8.46
#